data_AF-A0A5J4RYY4-F1
#
_entry.id   AF-A0A5J4RYY4-F1
#
_cell.length_a   1.000
_cell.length_b   1.000
_cell.length_c   1.000
_cell.angle_alpha   90.00
_cell.angle_beta   90.00
_cell.angle_gamma   90.00
#
_symmetry.space_group_name_H-M   'P 1'
#
loop_
_entity.id
_entity.type
_entity.pdbx_description
1 polymer ?
#
loop_
_entity_poly.entity_id
_entity_poly.type
_entity_poly.pdbx_seq_one_letter_code
_entity_poly.pdbx_strand_id
1 'polypeptide(L)'
;MNLKKINILTFSLLLLLLGISSCEDFLEPADSRYVTTEQLPDILERNTDALIQGVYSRSIQYAFYASRHDDFGQKSIDLVVDLAGEDLVHYALQSWFVTLYQYNDRVATGGYAPGRVWKYSYAQIRDLNSIITALA
;
A
#
# COMPACT_ATOMS: atom_id res chain seq x y z
N MET A 1 26.57 -12.02 -54.40
CA MET A 1 25.46 -12.43 -53.49
C MET A 1 24.16 -12.36 -54.28
N ASN A 2 23.32 -13.40 -54.27
CA ASN A 2 22.18 -13.53 -55.18
C ASN A 2 21.04 -12.58 -54.76
N LEU A 3 20.46 -11.77 -55.67
CA LEU A 3 19.47 -10.73 -55.36
C LEU A 3 18.25 -11.26 -54.57
N LYS A 4 17.83 -12.51 -54.83
CA LYS A 4 16.77 -13.18 -54.06
C LYS A 4 17.14 -13.37 -52.58
N LYS A 5 18.41 -13.67 -52.29
CA LYS A 5 18.91 -13.83 -50.91
C LYS A 5 18.97 -12.50 -50.17
N ILE A 6 19.27 -11.40 -50.88
CA ILE A 6 19.27 -10.04 -50.33
C ILE A 6 17.84 -9.64 -49.94
N ASN A 7 16.86 -9.88 -50.81
CA ASN A 7 15.45 -9.55 -50.54
C ASN A 7 14.85 -10.37 -49.39
N ILE A 8 15.25 -11.64 -49.25
CA ILE A 8 14.84 -12.47 -48.11
C ILE A 8 15.48 -11.93 -46.82
N LEU A 9 16.76 -11.54 -46.86
CA LEU A 9 17.45 -10.99 -45.69
C LEU A 9 16.83 -9.67 -45.21
N THR A 10 16.51 -8.76 -46.14
CA THR A 10 15.89 -7.48 -45.81
C THR A 10 14.47 -7.65 -45.28
N PHE A 11 13.69 -8.58 -45.84
CA PHE A 11 12.35 -8.88 -45.35
C PHE A 11 12.38 -9.49 -43.94
N SER A 12 13.30 -10.43 -43.67
CA SER A 12 13.49 -11.01 -42.33
C SER A 12 13.94 -9.97 -41.29
N LEU A 13 14.80 -9.02 -41.69
CA LEU A 13 15.24 -7.94 -40.81
C LEU A 13 14.10 -6.97 -40.48
N LEU A 14 13.23 -6.69 -41.45
CA LEU A 14 12.05 -5.84 -41.25
C LEU A 14 11.04 -6.49 -40.29
N LEU A 15 10.81 -7.80 -40.43
CA LEU A 15 9.97 -8.58 -39.51
C LEU A 15 10.52 -8.61 -38.08
N LEU A 16 11.85 -8.71 -37.93
CA LEU A 16 12.49 -8.66 -36.62
C LEU A 16 12.34 -7.29 -35.96
N LEU A 17 12.51 -6.20 -36.72
CA LEU A 17 12.32 -4.83 -36.23
C LEU A 17 10.88 -4.55 -35.81
N LEU A 18 9.90 -5.06 -36.56
CA LEU A 18 8.48 -4.96 -36.21
C LEU A 18 8.10 -5.79 -34.96
N GLY A 19 8.79 -6.92 -34.72
CA GLY A 19 8.57 -7.74 -33.52
C GLY A 19 9.01 -7.07 -32.22
N ILE A 20 10.17 -6.40 -32.23
CA ILE A 20 10.72 -5.68 -31.07
C ILE A 20 9.87 -4.43 -30.75
N SER A 21 9.29 -3.85 -31.81
CA SER A 21 8.12 -2.96 -31.87
C SER A 21 7.04 -3.07 -30.78
N SER A 22 6.55 -4.28 -30.61
CA SER A 22 5.22 -4.55 -30.03
C SER A 22 5.24 -4.97 -28.56
N CYS A 23 6.43 -4.99 -27.93
CA CYS A 23 6.62 -5.53 -26.58
C CYS A 23 6.75 -4.44 -25.50
N GLU A 24 6.54 -3.16 -25.84
CA GLU A 24 6.66 -2.07 -24.88
C GLU A 24 5.57 -2.17 -23.79
N ASP A 25 4.32 -2.38 -24.20
CA ASP A 25 3.16 -2.53 -23.29
C ASP A 25 3.15 -3.86 -22.51
N PHE A 26 3.97 -4.85 -22.89
CA PHE A 26 4.06 -6.12 -22.14
C PHE A 26 4.74 -5.93 -20.76
N LEU A 27 5.59 -4.91 -20.64
CA LEU A 27 6.31 -4.61 -19.39
C LEU A 27 5.51 -3.70 -18.46
N GLU A 28 4.45 -3.07 -18.96
CA GLU A 28 3.58 -2.18 -18.18
C GLU A 28 2.31 -2.96 -17.76
N PRO A 29 2.26 -3.46 -16.51
CA PRO A 29 1.09 -4.20 -16.05
C PRO A 29 -0.13 -3.27 -16.02
N ALA A 30 -1.18 -3.65 -16.75
CA ALA A 30 -2.45 -2.90 -16.78
C ALA A 30 -3.10 -2.76 -15.39
N ASP A 31 -2.91 -3.78 -14.53
CA ASP A 31 -3.40 -3.79 -13.16
C ASP A 31 -2.25 -3.90 -12.15
N SER A 32 -2.15 -2.92 -11.27
CA SER A 32 -1.23 -2.90 -10.14
C SER A 32 -1.99 -3.13 -8.84
N ARG A 33 -1.35 -3.74 -7.85
CA ARG A 33 -1.87 -3.83 -6.47
C ARG A 33 -2.06 -2.43 -5.86
N TYR A 34 -1.33 -1.44 -6.36
CA TYR A 34 -1.31 -0.08 -5.85
C TYR A 34 -1.93 0.87 -6.87
N VAL A 35 -2.75 1.78 -6.37
CA VAL A 35 -3.27 2.91 -7.14
C VAL A 35 -2.21 4.01 -7.15
N THR A 36 -1.85 4.49 -8.34
CA THR A 36 -0.96 5.65 -8.49
C THR A 36 -1.76 6.95 -8.54
N THR A 37 -1.09 8.08 -8.30
CA THR A 37 -1.71 9.41 -8.34
C THR A 37 -2.30 9.75 -9.70
N GLU A 38 -1.68 9.26 -10.78
CA GLU A 38 -2.08 9.48 -12.17
C GLU A 38 -3.37 8.74 -12.52
N GLN A 39 -3.66 7.63 -11.81
CA GLN A 39 -4.86 6.82 -12.01
C GLN A 39 -6.07 7.35 -11.23
N LEU A 40 -5.89 8.32 -10.32
CA LEU A 40 -6.97 8.81 -9.46
C LEU A 40 -8.14 9.42 -10.25
N PRO A 41 -7.95 10.31 -11.26
CA PRO A 41 -9.06 10.90 -11.99
C PRO A 41 -9.94 9.85 -12.67
N ASP A 42 -9.31 8.89 -13.35
CA ASP A 42 -9.99 7.79 -14.04
C ASP A 42 -10.81 6.91 -13.09
N ILE A 43 -10.26 6.59 -11.91
CA ILE A 43 -10.97 5.78 -10.92
C ILE A 43 -12.12 6.58 -10.30
N LEU A 44 -11.92 7.87 -10.02
CA LEU A 44 -12.96 8.73 -9.45
C LEU A 44 -14.17 8.85 -10.38
N GLU A 45 -13.95 9.00 -11.69
CA GLU A 45 -15.02 9.03 -12.69
C GLU A 45 -15.81 7.72 -12.74
N ARG A 46 -15.14 6.56 -12.61
CA ARG A 46 -15.77 5.24 -12.69
C ARG A 46 -16.44 4.81 -11.39
N ASN A 47 -15.76 5.03 -10.26
CA ASN A 47 -16.17 4.57 -8.93
C ASN A 47 -15.40 5.28 -7.81
N THR A 48 -15.93 6.42 -7.35
CA THR A 48 -15.35 7.16 -6.21
C THR A 48 -15.31 6.32 -4.92
N ASP A 49 -16.33 5.47 -4.68
CA ASP A 49 -16.41 4.66 -3.45
C ASP A 49 -15.26 3.67 -3.34
N ALA A 50 -14.72 3.17 -4.46
CA ALA A 50 -13.61 2.23 -4.46
C ALA A 50 -12.36 2.80 -3.76
N LEU A 51 -12.06 4.09 -3.95
CA LEU A 51 -10.90 4.73 -3.32
C LEU A 51 -11.11 4.91 -1.81
N ILE A 52 -12.31 5.33 -1.41
CA ILE A 52 -12.68 5.46 0.01
C ILE A 52 -12.66 4.10 0.72
N GLN A 53 -13.19 3.06 0.08
CA GLN A 53 -13.12 1.69 0.59
C GLN A 53 -11.67 1.18 0.67
N GLY A 54 -10.83 1.54 -0.29
CA GLY A 54 -9.39 1.26 -0.25
C GLY A 54 -8.73 1.87 0.99
N VAL A 55 -8.99 3.14 1.29
CA VAL A 55 -8.47 3.78 2.51
C VAL A 55 -9.05 3.12 3.77
N TYR A 56 -10.36 2.84 3.80
CA TYR A 56 -11.02 2.19 4.92
C TYR A 56 -10.48 0.78 5.19
N SER A 57 -10.12 0.04 4.14
CA SER A 57 -9.59 -1.34 4.26
C SER A 57 -8.35 -1.40 5.16
N ARG A 58 -7.56 -0.33 5.22
CA ARG A 58 -6.40 -0.21 6.12
C ARG A 58 -6.79 -0.30 7.60
N SER A 59 -8.00 0.12 7.96
CA SER A 59 -8.51 0.08 9.33
C SER A 59 -8.74 -1.33 9.85
N ILE A 60 -8.78 -2.33 8.96
CA ILE A 60 -8.93 -3.76 9.30
C ILE A 60 -7.76 -4.60 8.77
N GLN A 61 -6.76 -3.97 8.15
CA GLN A 61 -5.65 -4.65 7.51
C GLN A 61 -4.68 -5.20 8.57
N TYR A 62 -4.34 -6.48 8.42
CA TYR A 62 -3.24 -7.09 9.18
C TYR A 62 -1.89 -6.64 8.64
N ALA A 63 -0.94 -6.40 9.54
CA ALA A 63 0.46 -6.15 9.23
C ALA A 63 0.72 -4.93 8.33
N PHE A 64 0.05 -3.81 8.61
CA PHE A 64 0.32 -2.55 7.92
C PHE A 64 1.74 -2.03 8.21
N TYR A 65 2.19 -2.14 9.45
CA TYR A 65 3.50 -1.64 9.91
C TYR A 65 4.51 -2.78 10.12
N ALA A 66 4.09 -3.88 10.74
CA ALA A 66 4.89 -5.09 10.92
C ALA A 66 4.01 -6.33 11.04
N SER A 67 4.55 -7.50 10.68
CA SER A 67 3.85 -8.79 10.86
C SER A 67 3.80 -9.21 12.34
N ARG A 68 2.96 -8.53 13.12
CA ARG A 68 2.70 -8.78 14.54
C ARG A 68 1.21 -8.89 14.80
N HIS A 69 0.82 -9.74 15.74
CA HIS A 69 -0.58 -10.00 16.05
C HIS A 69 -1.33 -8.80 16.65
N ASP A 70 -0.62 -7.77 17.13
CA ASP A 70 -1.21 -6.50 17.54
C ASP A 70 -1.29 -5.46 16.42
N ASP A 71 -0.96 -5.81 15.18
CA ASP A 71 -1.07 -4.94 13.99
C ASP A 71 -2.27 -5.34 13.13
N PHE A 72 -3.45 -4.86 13.48
CA PHE A 72 -4.70 -5.12 12.75
C PHE A 72 -5.53 -3.85 12.55
N GLY A 73 -4.84 -2.74 12.26
CA GLY A 73 -5.47 -1.46 11.94
C GLY A 73 -6.05 -0.74 13.15
N GLN A 74 -7.17 -0.06 12.96
CA GLN A 74 -7.71 0.90 13.92
C GLN A 74 -8.01 0.25 15.28
N LYS A 75 -8.59 -0.96 15.28
CA LYS A 75 -8.98 -1.61 16.53
C LYS A 75 -7.80 -1.99 17.41
N SER A 76 -6.63 -2.25 16.84
CA SER A 76 -5.47 -2.48 17.69
C SER A 76 -4.94 -1.18 18.29
N ILE A 77 -5.09 -0.05 17.59
CA ILE A 77 -4.76 1.28 18.11
C ILE A 77 -5.71 1.68 19.23
N ASP A 78 -7.03 1.49 19.05
CA ASP A 78 -8.03 1.73 20.10
C ASP A 78 -7.65 0.97 21.40
N LEU A 79 -7.33 -0.32 21.27
CA LEU A 79 -6.89 -1.15 22.41
C LEU A 79 -5.60 -0.66 23.06
N VAL A 80 -4.64 -0.14 22.28
CA VAL A 80 -3.42 0.46 22.85
C VAL A 80 -3.77 1.63 23.76
N VAL A 81 -4.69 2.49 23.33
CA VAL A 81 -5.09 3.68 24.08
C VAL A 81 -5.86 3.29 25.33
N ASP A 82 -6.79 2.35 25.24
CA ASP A 82 -7.56 1.88 26.41
C ASP A 82 -6.66 1.21 27.45
N LEU A 83 -5.70 0.38 27.02
CA LEU A 83 -4.72 -0.26 27.90
C LEU A 83 -3.69 0.72 28.49
N ALA A 84 -3.57 1.92 27.93
CA ALA A 84 -2.75 2.98 28.51
C ALA A 84 -3.49 3.76 29.60
N GLY A 85 -4.80 3.54 29.76
CA GLY A 85 -5.60 4.03 30.89
C GLY A 85 -5.58 3.07 32.08
N GLU A 86 -6.33 3.44 33.13
CA GLU A 86 -6.38 2.69 34.40
C GLU A 86 -7.62 1.78 34.52
N ASP A 87 -8.48 1.76 33.51
CA ASP A 87 -9.80 1.10 33.56
C ASP A 87 -9.77 -0.38 33.15
N LEU A 88 -8.65 -0.86 32.61
CA LEU A 88 -8.47 -2.23 32.14
C LEU A 88 -7.28 -2.88 32.83
N VAL A 89 -7.51 -3.95 33.60
CA VAL A 89 -6.42 -4.72 34.20
C VAL A 89 -5.93 -5.81 33.24
N HIS A 90 -4.65 -5.75 32.87
CA HIS A 90 -4.03 -6.72 31.98
C HIS A 90 -3.18 -7.74 32.76
N TYR A 91 -3.72 -8.94 32.99
CA TYR A 91 -3.06 -9.98 33.78
C TYR A 91 -2.08 -10.88 33.00
N ALA A 92 -2.07 -10.79 31.66
CA ALA A 92 -1.25 -11.66 30.82
C ALA A 92 0.16 -11.11 30.63
N LEU A 93 1.16 -11.82 31.17
CA LEU A 93 2.59 -11.50 30.97
C LEU A 93 3.09 -11.76 29.53
N GLN A 94 2.33 -12.51 28.72
CA GLN A 94 2.69 -12.90 27.34
C GLN A 94 1.67 -12.43 26.30
N SER A 95 1.24 -11.17 26.41
CA SER A 95 0.40 -10.52 25.41
C SER A 95 1.22 -9.64 24.49
N TRP A 96 0.77 -9.48 23.25
CA TRP A 96 1.35 -8.55 22.27
C TRP A 96 1.22 -7.07 22.69
N PHE A 97 0.34 -6.77 23.65
CA PHE A 97 0.12 -5.44 24.20
C PHE A 97 0.79 -5.22 25.57
N VAL A 98 1.47 -6.22 26.14
CA VAL A 98 2.00 -6.15 27.51
C VAL A 98 2.99 -5.01 27.69
N THR A 99 3.81 -4.73 26.69
CA THR A 99 4.80 -3.64 26.73
C THR A 99 4.15 -2.27 26.74
N LEU A 100 2.93 -2.14 26.21
CA LEU A 100 2.17 -0.89 26.23
C LEU A 100 1.52 -0.66 27.59
N TYR A 101 0.87 -1.71 28.12
CA TYR A 101 0.26 -1.71 29.44
C TYR A 101 1.29 -1.42 30.54
N GLN A 102 2.50 -1.95 30.42
CA GLN A 102 3.61 -1.69 31.34
C GLN A 102 4.37 -0.38 31.06
N TYR A 103 3.91 0.42 30.09
CA TYR A 103 4.54 1.67 29.68
C TYR A 103 6.00 1.55 29.18
N ASN A 104 6.41 0.37 28.74
CA ASN A 104 7.76 0.07 28.24
C ASN A 104 7.96 0.45 26.77
N ASP A 105 6.90 0.71 26.00
CA ASP A 105 6.97 1.02 24.56
C ASP A 105 6.88 2.54 24.26
N ARG A 106 7.20 3.39 25.24
CA ARG A 106 7.10 4.87 25.19
C ARG A 106 8.37 5.56 24.66
N VAL A 107 9.26 4.81 24.01
CA VAL A 107 10.59 5.31 23.64
C VAL A 107 10.47 6.33 22.49
N ALA A 108 11.13 7.49 22.65
CA ALA A 108 11.06 8.60 21.71
C ALA A 108 11.58 8.25 20.30
N THR A 109 12.48 7.27 20.19
CA THR A 109 13.04 6.78 18.92
C THR A 109 12.82 5.28 18.79
N GLY A 110 12.15 4.87 17.70
CA GLY A 110 12.03 3.46 17.32
C GLY A 110 11.04 2.63 18.13
N GLY A 111 10.28 3.23 19.05
CA GLY A 111 9.15 2.57 19.74
C GLY A 111 8.15 2.03 18.72
N TYR A 112 7.72 0.79 18.92
CA TYR A 112 6.92 0.09 17.92
C TYR A 112 5.51 0.68 17.84
N ALA A 113 4.82 0.83 18.96
CA ALA A 113 3.45 1.36 18.95
C ALA A 113 3.37 2.83 18.51
N PRO A 114 4.21 3.77 19.01
CA PRO A 114 4.18 5.16 18.54
C PRO A 114 4.47 5.28 17.04
N GLY A 115 5.47 4.54 16.55
CA GLY A 115 5.82 4.52 15.12
C GLY A 115 4.69 3.97 14.24
N ARG A 116 4.02 2.89 14.70
CA ARG A 116 2.86 2.32 14.01
C ARG A 116 1.70 3.30 13.95
N VAL A 117 1.28 3.85 15.09
CA VAL A 117 0.15 4.79 15.18
C VAL A 117 0.41 6.02 14.30
N TRP A 118 1.63 6.56 14.34
CA TRP A 118 2.02 7.69 13.49
C TRP A 118 1.90 7.35 12.00
N LYS A 119 2.58 6.29 11.54
CA LYS A 119 2.56 5.93 10.11
C LYS A 119 1.15 5.59 9.61
N TYR A 120 0.35 4.88 10.42
CA TYR A 120 -1.03 4.56 10.09
C TYR A 120 -1.87 5.83 9.89
N SER A 121 -1.81 6.75 10.85
CA SER A 121 -2.61 8.00 10.83
C SER A 121 -2.23 8.86 9.63
N TYR A 122 -0.92 9.06 9.40
CA TYR A 122 -0.45 9.88 8.27
C TYR A 122 -0.67 9.22 6.91
N ALA A 123 -0.66 7.89 6.81
CA ALA A 123 -1.01 7.22 5.57
C ALA A 123 -2.49 7.46 5.19
N GLN A 124 -3.41 7.39 6.15
CA GLN A 124 -4.81 7.73 5.89
C GLN A 124 -4.98 9.20 5.48
N ILE A 125 -4.40 10.12 6.23
CA ILE A 125 -4.46 11.55 5.93
C ILE A 125 -3.92 11.84 4.53
N ARG A 126 -2.75 11.28 4.20
CA ARG A 126 -2.13 11.43 2.88
C ARG A 126 -3.06 10.95 1.77
N ASP A 127 -3.57 9.72 1.86
CA ASP A 127 -4.38 9.14 0.81
C ASP A 127 -5.70 9.90 0.63
N LEU A 128 -6.35 10.31 1.73
CA LEU A 128 -7.56 11.12 1.69
C LEU A 128 -7.30 12.50 1.07
N ASN A 129 -6.19 13.15 1.42
CA ASN A 129 -5.82 14.43 0.82
C ASN A 129 -5.56 14.31 -0.69
N SER A 130 -4.93 13.22 -1.14
CA SER A 130 -4.76 12.96 -2.58
C SER A 130 -6.10 12.82 -3.30
N ILE A 131 -7.06 12.09 -2.69
CA ILE A 131 -8.42 11.93 -3.24
C ILE A 131 -9.14 13.28 -3.30
N ILE A 132 -9.12 14.05 -2.20
CA ILE A 132 -9.75 15.38 -2.14
C ILE A 132 -9.15 16.32 -3.18
N THR A 133 -7.82 16.30 -3.35
CA THR A 133 -7.13 17.14 -4.34
C THR A 133 -7.52 16.76 -5.76
N ALA A 134 -7.70 15.47 -6.06
CA ALA A 134 -8.13 15.00 -7.37
C ALA A 134 -9.63 15.26 -7.66
N LEU A 135 -10.43 15.57 -6.63
CA LEU A 135 -11.83 15.97 -6.76
C LEU A 135 -12.04 17.48 -6.94
N ALA A 136 -11.03 18.29 -6.61
CA ALA A 136 -11.08 19.76 -6.62
C ALA A 136 -10.75 20.34 -8.00
#